data_AF-A0A6J5GBT9-F1
#
_entry.id   AF-A0A6J5GBT9-F1
#
_cell.length_a   1.000
_cell.length_b   1.000
_cell.length_c   1.000
_cell.angle_alpha   90.00
_cell.angle_beta   90.00
_cell.angle_gamma   90.00
#
_symmetry.space_group_name_H-M   'P 1'
#
loop_
_entity.id
_entity.type
_entity.pdbx_description
1 polymer ?
#
loop_
_entity_poly.entity_id
_entity_poly.type
_entity_poly.pdbx_seq_one_letter_code
_entity_poly.pdbx_strand_id
1 'polypeptide(L)'
;MDDQVLDAFDTAQLIPDFNAPQLPSEPPDRATLDAAEHNTRYWTSVAPGPLTPGSDAHRRETCRMFRETFNPYRPSVLEWPSLEPAALKRIVELPIWDIAVQTEGKARLRMAAYAATVEDPDMRAALALNAWEESRHKEVLSRMVRAYGIALASEPPYAFPKDAEWAYLVTGYSECVDSFFAFGLFEVAKRSGLFPPELIDTFEPVMQEECRHILLFANWVAWHRTRLSWWRRIAFELKVARVWVFLGWERIGLARTMDAEGNEQQQDNNFTVNGAQSVSDVDINVPDLMRLCLEENDRRFSGYDTRLLRPETMPKLVRFALRFMRSKPSAQTS
;
A
#
# COMPACT_ATOMS: atom_id res chain seq x y z
N MET A 1 18.90 -20.37 -16.97
CA MET A 1 17.44 -20.23 -17.03
C MET A 1 17.20 -18.77 -17.23
N ASP A 2 16.80 -18.39 -18.44
CA ASP A 2 16.60 -17.00 -18.82
C ASP A 2 15.57 -16.35 -17.90
N ASP A 3 15.85 -15.11 -17.49
CA ASP A 3 14.91 -14.30 -16.71
C ASP A 3 13.64 -14.14 -17.57
N GLN A 4 12.51 -14.67 -17.10
CA GLN A 4 11.25 -14.52 -17.81
C GLN A 4 10.80 -13.06 -17.72
N VAL A 5 11.01 -12.33 -18.80
CA VAL A 5 10.60 -10.94 -18.98
C VAL A 5 9.20 -10.92 -19.59
N LEU A 6 8.29 -10.17 -18.99
CA LEU A 6 6.92 -9.98 -19.45
C LEU A 6 6.75 -8.54 -19.93
N ASP A 7 6.38 -8.37 -21.20
CA ASP A 7 6.03 -7.06 -21.79
C ASP A 7 4.67 -6.56 -21.28
N ALA A 8 3.73 -7.50 -21.10
CA ALA A 8 2.44 -7.31 -20.44
C ALA A 8 2.00 -8.64 -19.81
N PHE A 9 1.21 -8.59 -18.74
CA PHE A 9 0.65 -9.78 -18.12
C PHE A 9 -0.70 -9.49 -17.49
N ASP A 10 -1.57 -10.50 -17.56
CA ASP A 10 -2.85 -10.54 -16.84
C ASP A 10 -2.64 -11.24 -15.49
N THR A 11 -2.79 -10.47 -14.41
CA THR A 11 -2.65 -10.94 -13.04
C THR A 11 -3.54 -12.14 -12.75
N ALA A 12 -4.75 -12.21 -13.32
CA ALA A 12 -5.67 -13.32 -13.07
C ALA A 12 -5.19 -14.61 -13.74
N GLN A 13 -4.55 -14.51 -14.91
CA GLN A 13 -4.04 -15.68 -15.64
C GLN A 13 -2.80 -16.30 -14.98
N LEU A 14 -2.07 -15.54 -14.16
CA LEU A 14 -0.90 -16.05 -13.43
C LEU A 14 -1.27 -16.91 -12.22
N ILE A 15 -2.52 -16.83 -11.75
CA ILE A 15 -2.92 -17.41 -10.47
C ILE A 15 -3.91 -18.57 -10.71
N PRO A 16 -3.56 -19.81 -10.32
CA PRO A 16 -4.44 -20.96 -10.51
C PRO A 16 -5.79 -20.79 -9.81
N ASP A 17 -6.86 -21.12 -10.52
CA ASP A 17 -8.25 -21.15 -10.04
C ASP A 17 -8.81 -19.81 -9.54
N PHE A 18 -8.11 -18.70 -9.80
CA PHE A 18 -8.59 -17.37 -9.43
C PHE A 18 -9.57 -16.82 -10.46
N ASN A 19 -10.77 -16.48 -9.99
CA ASN A 19 -11.76 -15.76 -10.78
C ASN A 19 -11.76 -14.30 -10.34
N ALA A 20 -11.29 -13.42 -11.22
CA ALA A 20 -11.28 -11.98 -10.95
C ALA A 20 -12.71 -11.48 -10.66
N PRO A 21 -12.88 -10.55 -9.68
CA PRO A 21 -14.18 -9.96 -9.42
C PRO A 21 -14.79 -9.33 -10.68
N GLN A 22 -16.05 -9.63 -10.97
CA GLN A 22 -16.78 -8.97 -12.04
C GLN A 22 -17.26 -7.59 -11.55
N LEU A 23 -16.74 -6.53 -12.15
CA LEU A 23 -17.15 -5.17 -11.82
C LEU A 23 -18.54 -4.87 -12.43
N PRO A 24 -19.49 -4.25 -11.69
CA PRO A 24 -20.88 -4.05 -12.14
C PRO A 24 -20.98 -3.20 -13.42
N SER A 25 -21.58 -3.70 -14.52
CA SER A 25 -21.60 -3.02 -15.83
C SER A 25 -22.18 -1.60 -15.79
N GLU A 26 -23.21 -1.40 -14.98
CA GLU A 26 -23.88 -0.12 -14.78
C GLU A 26 -23.40 0.57 -13.50
N PRO A 27 -23.49 1.91 -13.40
CA PRO A 27 -23.21 2.61 -12.16
C PRO A 27 -24.09 2.02 -11.03
N PRO A 28 -23.50 1.51 -9.94
CA PRO A 28 -24.27 1.00 -8.82
C PRO A 28 -25.13 2.13 -8.22
N ASP A 29 -26.28 1.76 -7.67
CA ASP A 29 -27.12 2.72 -6.96
C ASP A 29 -26.39 3.28 -5.72
N ARG A 30 -26.89 4.40 -5.21
CA ARG A 30 -26.27 5.08 -4.07
C ARG A 30 -26.19 4.18 -2.83
N ALA A 31 -27.20 3.35 -2.58
CA ALA A 31 -27.21 2.44 -1.44
C ALA A 31 -26.09 1.39 -1.52
N THR A 32 -25.82 0.87 -2.72
CA THR A 32 -24.73 -0.08 -2.98
C THR A 32 -23.37 0.59 -2.83
N LEU A 33 -23.23 1.83 -3.30
CA LEU A 33 -22.00 2.63 -3.10
C LEU A 33 -21.75 2.91 -1.62
N ASP A 34 -22.74 3.40 -0.89
CA ASP A 34 -22.65 3.70 0.54
C ASP A 34 -22.32 2.42 1.34
N ALA A 35 -22.92 1.28 0.97
CA ALA A 35 -22.63 -0.01 1.60
C ALA A 35 -21.20 -0.51 1.29
N ALA A 36 -20.74 -0.40 0.04
CA ALA A 36 -19.37 -0.75 -0.33
C ALA A 36 -18.35 0.15 0.38
N GLU A 37 -18.65 1.44 0.49
CA GLU A 37 -17.85 2.43 1.20
C GLU A 37 -17.77 2.14 2.70
N HIS A 38 -18.89 1.73 3.31
CA HIS A 38 -18.92 1.31 4.70
C HIS A 38 -18.16 0.00 4.91
N ASN A 39 -18.45 -1.02 4.12
CA ASN A 39 -17.87 -2.36 4.28
C ASN A 39 -16.35 -2.39 4.08
N THR A 40 -15.80 -1.54 3.20
CA THR A 40 -14.33 -1.43 3.04
C THR A 40 -13.62 -0.81 4.26
N ARG A 41 -14.36 -0.14 5.15
CA ARG A 41 -13.82 0.50 6.36
C ARG A 41 -14.15 -0.25 7.64
N TYR A 42 -15.28 -0.94 7.66
CA TYR A 42 -15.82 -1.55 8.85
C TYR A 42 -16.06 -3.04 8.63
N TRP A 43 -15.37 -3.86 9.41
CA TRP A 43 -15.56 -5.30 9.40
C TRP A 43 -15.28 -5.91 10.77
N THR A 44 -16.22 -6.71 11.28
CA THR A 44 -16.06 -7.44 12.53
C THR A 44 -16.50 -8.88 12.33
N SER A 45 -15.70 -9.83 12.82
CA SER A 45 -16.03 -11.25 12.70
C SER A 45 -17.16 -11.62 13.65
N VAL A 46 -18.16 -12.32 13.13
CA VAL A 46 -19.22 -12.95 13.94
C VAL A 46 -18.77 -14.25 14.62
N ALA A 47 -17.56 -14.74 14.33
CA ALA A 47 -17.05 -15.96 14.95
C ALA A 47 -16.81 -15.72 16.46
N PRO A 48 -17.25 -16.64 17.34
CA PRO A 48 -17.06 -16.50 18.78
C PRO A 48 -15.60 -16.77 19.18
N GLY A 49 -15.18 -16.19 20.30
CA GLY A 49 -13.88 -16.49 20.91
C GLY A 49 -12.68 -15.79 20.26
N PRO A 50 -11.46 -16.14 20.69
CA PRO A 50 -10.24 -15.52 20.19
C PRO A 50 -9.88 -15.97 18.77
N LEU A 51 -9.33 -15.06 17.97
CA LEU A 51 -8.68 -15.39 16.69
C LEU A 51 -7.18 -15.60 16.91
N THR A 52 -6.82 -16.71 17.58
CA THR A 52 -5.41 -17.02 17.87
C THR A 52 -4.62 -17.09 16.57
N PRO A 53 -3.52 -16.32 16.43
CA PRO A 53 -2.76 -16.27 15.18
C PRO A 53 -2.33 -17.66 14.68
N GLY A 54 -2.65 -17.93 13.41
CA GLY A 54 -2.34 -19.21 12.76
C GLY A 54 -3.30 -20.36 13.05
N SER A 55 -4.34 -20.16 13.86
CA SER A 55 -5.46 -21.11 13.95
C SER A 55 -6.35 -21.08 12.70
N ASP A 56 -7.14 -22.13 12.49
CA ASP A 56 -8.09 -22.18 11.37
C ASP A 56 -9.14 -21.06 11.44
N ALA A 57 -9.56 -20.68 12.65
CA ALA A 57 -10.45 -19.54 12.86
C ALA A 57 -9.79 -18.23 12.42
N HIS A 58 -8.55 -17.98 12.85
CA HIS A 58 -7.80 -16.79 12.43
C HIS A 58 -7.59 -16.74 10.91
N ARG A 59 -7.18 -17.86 10.29
CA ARG A 59 -7.02 -17.96 8.82
C ARG A 59 -8.33 -17.64 8.10
N ARG A 60 -9.41 -18.34 8.45
CA ARG A 60 -10.72 -18.20 7.81
C ARG A 60 -11.25 -16.77 7.93
N GLU A 61 -11.22 -16.21 9.14
CA GLU A 61 -11.72 -14.85 9.38
C GLU A 61 -10.85 -13.78 8.71
N THR A 62 -9.54 -13.98 8.59
CA THR A 62 -8.65 -13.10 7.79
C THR A 62 -9.05 -13.12 6.31
N CYS A 63 -9.22 -14.30 5.71
CA CYS A 63 -9.60 -14.42 4.29
C CYS A 63 -11.01 -13.87 4.04
N ARG A 64 -11.92 -14.10 4.99
CA ARG A 64 -13.29 -13.58 4.96
C ARG A 64 -13.33 -12.07 5.05
N MET A 65 -12.58 -11.48 6.00
CA MET A 65 -12.41 -10.03 6.11
C MET A 65 -11.97 -9.46 4.77
N PHE A 66 -10.90 -9.99 4.20
CA PHE A 66 -10.34 -9.44 2.98
C PHE A 66 -11.34 -9.49 1.80
N ARG A 67 -12.08 -10.59 1.67
CA ARG A 67 -13.09 -10.77 0.62
C ARG A 67 -14.35 -9.91 0.83
N GLU A 68 -14.86 -9.81 2.05
CA GLU A 68 -16.11 -9.09 2.35
C GLU A 68 -15.93 -7.57 2.37
N THR A 69 -14.70 -7.10 2.55
CA THR A 69 -14.35 -5.67 2.49
C THR A 69 -13.98 -5.20 1.09
N PHE A 70 -14.09 -6.06 0.07
CA PHE A 70 -13.83 -5.70 -1.33
C PHE A 70 -14.75 -4.58 -1.80
N ASN A 71 -14.15 -3.50 -2.33
CA ASN A 71 -14.89 -2.41 -2.94
C ASN A 71 -14.79 -2.50 -4.47
N PRO A 72 -15.92 -2.71 -5.19
CA PRO A 72 -15.93 -2.84 -6.65
C PRO A 72 -15.87 -1.50 -7.41
N TYR A 73 -15.23 -0.46 -6.87
CA TYR A 73 -15.08 0.81 -7.59
C TYR A 73 -14.20 0.63 -8.84
N ARG A 74 -14.48 1.45 -9.85
CA ARG A 74 -13.86 1.38 -11.19
C ARG A 74 -12.96 2.58 -11.45
N PRO A 75 -11.66 2.39 -11.71
CA PRO A 75 -10.79 3.50 -12.12
C PRO A 75 -11.25 4.20 -13.39
N SER A 76 -11.91 3.46 -14.30
CA SER A 76 -12.34 3.97 -15.59
C SER A 76 -13.49 4.96 -15.54
N VAL A 77 -14.22 5.00 -14.43
CA VAL A 77 -15.34 5.94 -14.22
C VAL A 77 -14.99 7.05 -13.25
N LEU A 78 -13.75 7.11 -12.76
CA LEU A 78 -13.28 8.22 -11.93
C LEU A 78 -13.30 9.50 -12.76
N GLU A 79 -14.06 10.49 -12.30
CA GLU A 79 -14.09 11.82 -12.88
C GLU A 79 -12.87 12.61 -12.38
N TRP A 80 -11.92 12.88 -13.27
CA TRP A 80 -10.76 13.70 -12.94
C TRP A 80 -11.17 15.17 -12.95
N PRO A 81 -11.08 15.90 -11.82
CA PRO A 81 -11.48 17.30 -11.77
C PRO A 81 -10.57 18.17 -12.66
N SER A 82 -11.13 19.24 -13.21
CA SER A 82 -10.30 20.26 -13.84
C SER A 82 -9.47 20.97 -12.76
N LEU A 83 -8.17 21.08 -12.98
CA LEU A 83 -7.26 21.70 -12.02
C LEU A 83 -6.94 23.14 -12.46
N GLU A 84 -7.00 24.07 -11.51
CA GLU A 84 -6.46 25.42 -11.70
C GLU A 84 -4.96 25.36 -12.03
N PRO A 85 -4.42 26.32 -12.81
CA PRO A 85 -3.05 26.25 -13.33
C PRO A 85 -1.98 26.00 -12.26
N ALA A 86 -2.15 26.55 -11.06
CA ALA A 86 -1.21 26.37 -9.96
C ALA A 86 -1.27 24.95 -9.35
N ALA A 87 -2.45 24.34 -9.26
CA ALA A 87 -2.61 22.96 -8.78
C ALA A 87 -2.13 21.96 -9.84
N LEU A 88 -2.43 22.21 -11.12
CA LEU A 88 -1.94 21.43 -12.24
C LEU A 88 -0.41 21.45 -12.31
N LYS A 89 0.21 22.62 -12.15
CA LYS A 89 1.66 22.73 -12.12
C LYS A 89 2.26 21.89 -10.98
N ARG A 90 1.72 22.03 -9.77
CA ARG A 90 2.18 21.25 -8.60
C ARG A 90 2.09 19.75 -8.86
N ILE A 91 0.93 19.24 -9.30
CA ILE A 91 0.77 17.80 -9.51
C ILE A 91 1.72 17.28 -10.60
N VAL A 92 1.93 18.03 -11.69
CA VAL A 92 2.83 17.62 -12.78
C VAL A 92 4.29 17.60 -12.34
N GLU A 93 4.71 18.53 -11.49
CA GLU A 93 6.10 18.66 -11.03
C GLU A 93 6.48 17.71 -9.89
N LEU A 94 5.53 16.96 -9.32
CA LEU A 94 5.82 15.99 -8.26
C LEU A 94 6.77 14.89 -8.79
N PRO A 95 7.98 14.73 -8.21
CA PRO A 95 9.00 13.81 -8.72
C PRO A 95 8.77 12.37 -8.24
N ILE A 96 7.52 11.90 -8.30
CA ILE A 96 7.11 10.61 -7.74
C ILE A 96 6.42 9.71 -8.76
N TRP A 97 5.91 10.25 -9.87
CA TRP A 97 4.97 9.50 -10.71
C TRP A 97 5.58 8.32 -11.45
N ASP A 98 6.80 8.48 -11.97
CA ASP A 98 7.54 7.37 -12.57
C ASP A 98 7.72 6.23 -11.58
N ILE A 99 8.14 6.59 -10.37
CA ILE A 99 8.41 5.64 -9.29
C ILE A 99 7.12 4.96 -8.86
N ALA A 100 6.06 5.73 -8.62
CA ALA A 100 4.76 5.21 -8.19
C ALA A 100 4.20 4.20 -9.20
N VAL A 101 4.08 4.57 -10.48
CA VAL A 101 3.53 3.68 -11.51
C VAL A 101 4.36 2.41 -11.69
N GLN A 102 5.69 2.52 -11.66
CA GLN A 102 6.58 1.36 -11.76
C GLN A 102 6.52 0.46 -10.54
N THR A 103 6.38 1.03 -9.34
CA THR A 103 6.26 0.29 -8.09
C THR A 103 4.96 -0.51 -8.06
N GLU A 104 3.82 0.10 -8.42
CA GLU A 104 2.54 -0.62 -8.58
C GLU A 104 2.66 -1.78 -9.59
N GLY A 105 3.34 -1.51 -10.71
CA GLY A 105 3.59 -2.53 -11.73
C GLY A 105 4.39 -3.73 -11.22
N LYS A 106 5.38 -3.52 -10.36
CA LYS A 106 6.16 -4.58 -9.73
C LYS A 106 5.39 -5.26 -8.61
N ALA A 107 4.63 -4.51 -7.81
CA ALA A 107 3.86 -5.02 -6.68
C ALA A 107 2.85 -6.07 -7.16
N ARG A 108 2.01 -5.72 -8.14
CA ARG A 108 1.02 -6.66 -8.72
C ARG A 108 1.65 -7.96 -9.24
N LEU A 109 2.84 -7.91 -9.87
CA LEU A 109 3.54 -9.11 -10.35
C LEU A 109 4.02 -9.99 -9.19
N ARG A 110 4.68 -9.38 -8.20
CA ARG A 110 5.27 -10.11 -7.07
C ARG A 110 4.18 -10.74 -6.21
N MET A 111 3.08 -10.04 -5.99
CA MET A 111 1.92 -10.58 -5.28
C MET A 111 1.29 -11.74 -6.04
N ALA A 112 1.07 -11.61 -7.36
CA ALA A 112 0.52 -12.68 -8.19
C ALA A 112 1.41 -13.92 -8.21
N ALA A 113 2.72 -13.71 -8.41
CA ALA A 113 3.71 -14.78 -8.41
C ALA A 113 3.73 -15.54 -7.09
N TYR A 114 3.60 -14.86 -5.96
CA TYR A 114 3.52 -15.52 -4.66
C TYR A 114 2.18 -16.21 -4.44
N ALA A 115 1.05 -15.56 -4.77
CA ALA A 115 -0.28 -16.15 -4.66
C ALA A 115 -0.37 -17.50 -5.40
N ALA A 116 0.24 -17.60 -6.59
CA ALA A 116 0.31 -18.83 -7.38
C ALA A 116 1.02 -20.00 -6.66
N THR A 117 1.85 -19.75 -5.65
CA THR A 117 2.56 -20.79 -4.88
C THR A 117 1.78 -21.29 -3.65
N VAL A 118 0.70 -20.63 -3.26
CA VAL A 118 0.00 -20.90 -1.99
C VAL A 118 -0.97 -22.08 -2.15
N GLU A 119 -0.80 -23.14 -1.38
CA GLU A 119 -1.65 -24.36 -1.47
C GLU A 119 -3.06 -24.18 -0.87
N ASP A 120 -3.18 -23.39 0.20
CA ASP A 120 -4.46 -23.16 0.88
C ASP A 120 -5.39 -22.31 -0.01
N PRO A 121 -6.57 -22.82 -0.41
CA PRO A 121 -7.40 -22.16 -1.42
C PRO A 121 -7.99 -20.83 -0.93
N ASP A 122 -8.37 -20.73 0.35
CA ASP A 122 -8.92 -19.49 0.90
C ASP A 122 -7.85 -18.39 0.94
N MET A 123 -6.64 -18.75 1.40
CA MET A 123 -5.53 -17.80 1.46
C MET A 123 -5.03 -17.44 0.05
N ARG A 124 -4.95 -18.41 -0.86
CA ARG A 124 -4.63 -18.15 -2.27
C ARG A 124 -5.60 -17.13 -2.87
N ALA A 125 -6.91 -17.33 -2.68
CA ALA A 125 -7.93 -16.44 -3.21
C ALA A 125 -7.83 -15.02 -2.61
N ALA A 126 -7.55 -14.88 -1.31
CA ALA A 126 -7.34 -13.58 -0.68
C ALA A 126 -6.11 -12.86 -1.23
N LEU A 127 -4.98 -13.56 -1.37
CA LEU A 127 -3.74 -13.00 -1.94
C LEU A 127 -3.88 -12.68 -3.43
N ALA A 128 -4.65 -13.48 -4.17
CA ALA A 128 -4.96 -13.23 -5.57
C ALA A 128 -5.83 -11.99 -5.76
N LEU A 129 -6.83 -11.82 -4.88
CA LEU A 129 -7.63 -10.60 -4.84
C LEU A 129 -6.74 -9.39 -4.53
N ASN A 130 -5.78 -9.51 -3.60
CA ASN A 130 -4.82 -8.45 -3.32
C ASN A 130 -4.03 -8.07 -4.58
N ALA A 131 -3.39 -9.03 -5.25
CA ALA A 131 -2.67 -8.79 -6.50
C ALA A 131 -3.54 -8.15 -7.61
N TRP A 132 -4.84 -8.47 -7.63
CA TRP A 132 -5.79 -7.85 -8.54
C TRP A 132 -6.09 -6.39 -8.16
N GLU A 133 -6.25 -6.09 -6.86
CA GLU A 133 -6.42 -4.72 -6.37
C GLU A 133 -5.18 -3.85 -6.64
N GLU A 134 -3.96 -4.39 -6.50
CA GLU A 134 -2.70 -3.74 -6.91
C GLU A 134 -2.68 -3.38 -8.41
N SER A 135 -3.20 -4.29 -9.24
CA SER A 135 -3.32 -4.04 -10.68
C SER A 135 -4.25 -2.85 -10.97
N ARG A 136 -5.24 -2.64 -10.10
CA ARG A 136 -6.16 -1.51 -10.18
C ARG A 136 -5.51 -0.20 -9.74
N HIS A 137 -4.62 -0.22 -8.74
CA HIS A 137 -3.88 0.99 -8.31
C HIS A 137 -3.00 1.52 -9.44
N LYS A 138 -2.30 0.63 -10.15
CA LYS A 138 -1.59 1.00 -11.39
C LYS A 138 -2.50 1.67 -12.41
N GLU A 139 -3.71 1.13 -12.63
CA GLU A 139 -4.67 1.68 -13.58
C GLU A 139 -5.18 3.07 -13.15
N VAL A 140 -5.44 3.29 -11.85
CA VAL A 140 -5.81 4.61 -11.30
C VAL A 140 -4.70 5.62 -11.61
N LEU A 141 -3.45 5.31 -11.27
CA LEU A 141 -2.32 6.19 -11.52
C LEU A 141 -2.10 6.44 -13.02
N SER A 142 -2.16 5.40 -13.84
CA SER A 142 -2.00 5.49 -15.31
C SER A 142 -3.06 6.41 -15.95
N ARG A 143 -4.28 6.42 -15.40
CA ARG A 143 -5.35 7.32 -15.83
C ARG A 143 -5.13 8.75 -15.36
N MET A 144 -4.70 8.93 -14.11
CA MET A 144 -4.37 10.25 -13.57
C MET A 144 -3.28 10.94 -14.41
N VAL A 145 -2.17 10.25 -14.68
CA VAL A 145 -1.05 10.82 -15.45
C VAL A 145 -1.49 11.21 -16.85
N ARG A 146 -2.37 10.42 -17.48
CA ARG A 146 -2.94 10.75 -18.79
C ARG A 146 -3.87 11.95 -18.71
N ALA A 147 -4.73 12.02 -17.69
CA ALA A 147 -5.71 13.09 -17.50
C ALA A 147 -5.02 14.46 -17.33
N TYR A 148 -3.87 14.50 -16.63
CA TYR A 148 -3.14 15.75 -16.36
C TYR A 148 -1.91 15.97 -17.26
N GLY A 149 -1.67 15.10 -18.24
CA GLY A 149 -0.56 15.24 -19.18
C GLY A 149 0.82 15.08 -18.54
N ILE A 150 0.92 14.29 -17.49
CA ILE A 150 2.18 14.00 -16.79
C ILE A 150 3.00 13.04 -17.67
N ALA A 151 4.18 13.50 -18.08
CA ALA A 151 5.10 12.68 -18.87
C ALA A 151 5.75 11.63 -17.97
N LEU A 152 5.65 10.36 -18.37
CA LEU A 152 6.32 9.26 -17.69
C LEU A 152 7.53 8.76 -18.50
N ALA A 153 8.57 8.36 -17.80
CA ALA A 153 9.65 7.56 -18.35
C ALA A 153 9.11 6.20 -18.84
N SER A 154 9.82 5.59 -19.80
CA SER A 154 9.48 4.24 -20.24
C SER A 154 9.55 3.27 -19.07
N GLU A 155 8.49 2.49 -18.89
CA GLU A 155 8.47 1.45 -17.86
C GLU A 155 9.46 0.34 -18.22
N PRO A 156 10.32 -0.09 -17.28
CA PRO A 156 11.20 -1.23 -17.52
C PRO A 156 10.36 -2.51 -17.65
N PRO A 157 10.83 -3.50 -18.44
CA PRO A 157 10.13 -4.77 -18.55
C PRO A 157 9.98 -5.49 -17.21
N TYR A 158 8.90 -6.24 -17.06
CA TYR A 158 8.61 -6.94 -15.81
C TYR A 158 9.39 -8.25 -15.72
N ALA A 159 10.32 -8.35 -14.78
CA ALA A 159 11.03 -9.60 -14.50
C ALA A 159 10.28 -10.46 -13.48
N PHE A 160 9.94 -11.68 -13.85
CA PHE A 160 9.34 -12.64 -12.92
C PHE A 160 10.29 -12.95 -11.74
N PRO A 161 9.82 -12.95 -10.48
CA PRO A 161 10.70 -13.11 -9.34
C PRO A 161 11.28 -14.53 -9.25
N LYS A 162 12.60 -14.64 -9.03
CA LYS A 162 13.29 -15.93 -8.81
C LYS A 162 12.90 -16.61 -7.49
N ASP A 163 12.65 -15.81 -6.45
CA ASP A 163 12.12 -16.26 -5.16
C ASP A 163 10.84 -15.45 -4.89
N ALA A 164 9.69 -16.06 -5.15
CA ALA A 164 8.39 -15.42 -5.00
C ALA A 164 8.09 -15.05 -3.54
N GLU A 165 8.51 -15.87 -2.57
CA GLU A 165 8.29 -15.58 -1.15
C GLU A 165 9.16 -14.41 -0.69
N TRP A 166 10.43 -14.35 -1.12
CA TRP A 166 11.28 -13.18 -0.90
C TRP A 166 10.66 -11.92 -1.49
N ALA A 167 10.24 -11.99 -2.75
CA ALA A 167 9.67 -10.84 -3.45
C ALA A 167 8.38 -10.34 -2.77
N TYR A 168 7.53 -11.26 -2.33
CA TYR A 168 6.32 -10.93 -1.59
C TYR A 168 6.60 -10.32 -0.21
N LEU A 169 7.58 -10.85 0.53
CA LEU A 169 8.00 -10.26 1.81
C LEU A 169 8.57 -8.85 1.63
N VAL A 170 9.41 -8.62 0.61
CA VAL A 170 9.96 -7.29 0.30
C VAL A 170 8.83 -6.31 -0.02
N THR A 171 7.88 -6.71 -0.87
CA THR A 171 6.73 -5.89 -1.25
C THR A 171 5.84 -5.60 -0.04
N GLY A 172 5.33 -6.61 0.67
CA GLY A 172 4.40 -6.41 1.79
C GLY A 172 5.00 -5.68 3.00
N TYR A 173 6.29 -5.87 3.30
CA TYR A 173 6.95 -5.04 4.32
C TYR A 173 7.22 -3.61 3.84
N SER A 174 7.46 -3.39 2.53
CA SER A 174 7.58 -2.03 2.00
C SER A 174 6.24 -1.30 2.08
N GLU A 175 5.14 -1.92 1.66
CA GLU A 175 3.78 -1.37 1.81
C GLU A 175 3.48 -1.03 3.27
N CYS A 176 3.81 -1.90 4.23
CA CYS A 176 3.64 -1.57 5.65
C CYS A 176 4.39 -0.29 6.08
N VAL A 177 5.52 0.04 5.46
CA VAL A 177 6.26 1.28 5.71
C VAL A 177 5.64 2.44 4.92
N ASP A 178 5.40 2.22 3.64
CA ASP A 178 4.97 3.23 2.68
C ASP A 178 3.54 3.69 2.99
N SER A 179 2.59 2.77 3.21
CA SER A 179 1.21 3.10 3.60
C SER A 179 1.18 3.85 4.95
N PHE A 180 2.04 3.51 5.92
CA PHE A 180 2.10 4.22 7.21
C PHE A 180 2.42 5.72 7.04
N PHE A 181 3.36 6.06 6.15
CA PHE A 181 3.68 7.45 5.85
C PHE A 181 2.68 8.07 4.87
N ALA A 182 2.16 7.30 3.91
CA ALA A 182 1.11 7.71 2.98
C ALA A 182 -0.13 8.18 3.70
N PHE A 183 -0.58 7.49 4.74
CA PHE A 183 -1.77 7.90 5.49
C PHE A 183 -1.60 9.29 6.10
N GLY A 184 -0.45 9.58 6.71
CA GLY A 184 -0.18 10.91 7.26
C GLY A 184 -0.02 11.98 6.19
N LEU A 185 0.74 11.70 5.12
CA LEU A 185 0.97 12.63 4.02
C LEU A 185 -0.30 12.94 3.23
N PHE A 186 -1.19 11.97 3.10
CA PHE A 186 -2.50 12.14 2.48
C PHE A 186 -3.38 13.10 3.28
N GLU A 187 -3.39 12.96 4.61
CA GLU A 187 -4.11 13.88 5.49
C GLU A 187 -3.48 15.28 5.50
N VAL A 188 -2.16 15.39 5.36
CA VAL A 188 -1.49 16.68 5.10
C VAL A 188 -2.01 17.32 3.82
N ALA A 189 -2.02 16.58 2.70
CA ALA A 189 -2.49 17.10 1.42
C ALA A 189 -3.95 17.57 1.50
N LYS A 190 -4.78 16.85 2.26
CA LYS A 190 -6.18 17.22 2.51
C LYS A 190 -6.30 18.52 3.31
N ARG A 191 -5.45 18.72 4.32
CA ARG A 191 -5.44 19.93 5.15
C ARG A 191 -4.80 21.14 4.48
N SER A 192 -3.89 20.93 3.54
CA SER A 192 -3.11 22.02 2.92
C SER A 192 -3.93 22.86 1.94
N GLY A 193 -4.99 22.29 1.35
CA GLY A 193 -5.81 22.97 0.35
C GLY A 193 -5.08 23.23 -0.98
N LEU A 194 -3.90 22.62 -1.18
CA LEU A 194 -3.13 22.76 -2.43
C LEU A 194 -3.73 22.03 -3.61
N PHE A 195 -4.53 21.01 -3.33
CA PHE A 195 -5.26 20.22 -4.32
C PHE A 195 -6.77 20.32 -4.02
N PRO A 196 -7.62 20.34 -5.04
CA PRO A 196 -9.07 20.35 -4.85
C PRO A 196 -9.51 19.07 -4.10
N PRO A 197 -10.49 19.15 -3.19
CA PRO A 197 -10.99 17.99 -2.46
C PRO A 197 -11.40 16.83 -3.36
N GLU A 198 -11.96 17.12 -4.53
CA GLU A 198 -12.40 16.13 -5.52
C GLU A 198 -11.24 15.26 -6.03
N LEU A 199 -10.04 15.84 -6.18
CA LEU A 199 -8.85 15.09 -6.58
C LEU A 199 -8.38 14.18 -5.44
N ILE A 200 -8.41 14.69 -4.20
CA ILE A 200 -7.96 13.93 -3.03
C ILE A 200 -8.93 12.77 -2.77
N ASP A 201 -10.23 13.03 -2.80
CA ASP A 201 -11.28 12.03 -2.56
C ASP A 201 -11.25 10.89 -3.59
N THR A 202 -10.74 11.14 -4.80
CA THR A 202 -10.50 10.11 -5.82
C THR A 202 -9.49 9.04 -5.36
N PHE A 203 -8.55 9.39 -4.49
CA PHE A 203 -7.53 8.49 -3.95
C PHE A 203 -7.89 7.86 -2.60
N GLU A 204 -8.93 8.33 -1.92
CA GLU A 204 -9.34 7.78 -0.63
C GLU A 204 -9.67 6.27 -0.69
N PRO A 205 -10.33 5.74 -1.75
CA PRO A 205 -10.51 4.30 -1.91
C PRO A 205 -9.19 3.53 -2.04
N VAL A 206 -8.18 4.10 -2.70
CA VAL A 206 -6.84 3.50 -2.84
C VAL A 206 -6.18 3.43 -1.45
N MET A 207 -6.19 4.53 -0.68
CA MET A 207 -5.64 4.56 0.68
C MET A 207 -6.32 3.55 1.62
N GLN A 208 -7.61 3.29 1.44
CA GLN A 208 -8.32 2.29 2.23
C GLN A 208 -7.99 0.86 1.80
N GLU A 209 -7.69 0.63 0.53
CA GLU A 209 -7.23 -0.67 0.02
C GLU A 209 -5.83 -1.00 0.51
N GLU A 210 -4.91 -0.05 0.48
CA GLU A 210 -3.60 -0.17 1.10
C GLU A 210 -3.69 -0.63 2.56
N CYS A 211 -4.64 -0.06 3.32
CA CYS A 211 -4.90 -0.48 4.70
C CYS A 211 -5.34 -1.96 4.79
N ARG A 212 -6.19 -2.43 3.87
CA ARG A 212 -6.62 -3.84 3.78
C ARG A 212 -5.46 -4.75 3.40
N HIS A 213 -4.60 -4.32 2.48
CA HIS A 213 -3.46 -5.10 1.98
C HIS A 213 -2.46 -5.38 3.10
N ILE A 214 -2.05 -4.35 3.84
CA ILE A 214 -1.12 -4.50 4.96
C ILE A 214 -1.78 -5.22 6.16
N LEU A 215 -3.11 -5.14 6.31
CA LEU A 215 -3.86 -5.95 7.28
C LEU A 215 -3.81 -7.44 6.91
N LEU A 216 -4.07 -7.78 5.64
CA LEU A 216 -3.95 -9.13 5.12
C LEU A 216 -2.51 -9.64 5.29
N PHE A 217 -1.52 -8.85 4.91
CA PHE A 217 -0.10 -9.22 5.01
C PHE A 217 0.30 -9.53 6.46
N ALA A 218 -0.05 -8.67 7.43
CA ALA A 218 0.28 -8.90 8.84
C ALA A 218 -0.30 -10.23 9.37
N ASN A 219 -1.54 -10.54 9.00
CA ASN A 219 -2.21 -11.77 9.40
C ASN A 219 -1.69 -12.99 8.62
N TRP A 220 -1.40 -12.86 7.32
CA TRP A 220 -0.77 -13.89 6.51
C TRP A 220 0.61 -14.24 7.07
N VAL A 221 1.45 -13.27 7.43
CA VAL A 221 2.77 -13.54 8.01
C VAL A 221 2.57 -14.41 9.26
N ALA A 222 1.68 -14.02 10.18
CA ALA A 222 1.45 -14.79 11.39
C ALA A 222 0.94 -16.21 11.13
N TRP A 223 0.06 -16.39 10.15
CA TRP A 223 -0.42 -17.70 9.73
C TRP A 223 0.66 -18.55 9.05
N HIS A 224 1.45 -17.97 8.16
CA HIS A 224 2.51 -18.65 7.45
C HIS A 224 3.56 -19.19 8.43
N ARG A 225 3.93 -18.36 9.41
CA ARG A 225 4.83 -18.70 10.52
C ARG A 225 4.43 -19.98 11.25
N THR A 226 3.14 -20.21 11.53
CA THR A 226 2.69 -21.40 12.28
C THR A 226 2.66 -22.67 11.42
N ARG A 227 2.69 -22.55 10.09
CA ARG A 227 2.71 -23.68 9.15
C ARG A 227 4.10 -24.21 8.84
N LEU A 228 5.15 -23.49 9.26
CA LEU A 228 6.52 -23.90 9.04
C LEU A 228 6.98 -24.86 10.13
N SER A 229 7.70 -25.92 9.73
CA SER A 229 8.48 -26.72 10.68
C SER A 229 9.55 -25.86 11.35
N TRP A 230 10.04 -26.26 12.51
CA TRP A 230 11.01 -25.49 13.30
C TRP A 230 12.22 -24.97 12.49
N TRP A 231 12.84 -25.80 11.66
CA TRP A 231 13.98 -25.37 10.85
C TRP A 231 13.59 -24.39 9.74
N ARG A 232 12.44 -24.61 9.09
CA ARG A 232 11.89 -23.68 8.09
C ARG A 232 11.48 -22.36 8.74
N ARG A 233 11.00 -22.39 9.98
CA ARG A 233 10.66 -21.22 10.80
C ARG A 233 11.89 -20.35 11.02
N ILE A 234 13.02 -20.94 11.41
CA ILE A 234 14.29 -20.21 11.58
C ILE A 234 14.74 -19.60 10.25
N ALA A 235 14.74 -20.40 9.17
CA ALA A 235 15.12 -19.90 7.84
C ALA A 235 14.21 -18.73 7.38
N PHE A 236 12.92 -18.81 7.66
CA PHE A 236 11.96 -17.74 7.36
C PHE A 236 12.23 -16.48 8.18
N GLU A 237 12.51 -16.57 9.48
CA GLU A 237 12.86 -15.38 10.27
C GLU A 237 14.18 -14.75 9.83
N LEU A 238 15.17 -15.54 9.42
CA LEU A 238 16.39 -15.01 8.78
C LEU A 238 16.07 -14.32 7.45
N LYS A 239 15.14 -14.87 6.66
CA LYS A 239 14.65 -14.24 5.43
C LYS A 239 13.99 -12.89 5.75
N VAL A 240 13.10 -12.83 6.74
CA VAL A 240 12.47 -11.59 7.22
C VAL A 240 13.51 -10.57 7.69
N ALA A 241 14.50 -10.99 8.49
CA ALA A 241 15.57 -10.09 8.94
C ALA A 241 16.37 -9.52 7.75
N ARG A 242 16.69 -10.36 6.77
CA ARG A 242 17.38 -9.94 5.55
C ARG A 242 16.52 -8.97 4.74
N VAL A 243 15.19 -9.15 4.68
CA VAL A 243 14.27 -8.16 4.05
C VAL A 243 14.37 -6.82 4.77
N TRP A 244 14.31 -6.77 6.11
CA TRP A 244 14.44 -5.51 6.84
C TRP A 244 15.79 -4.83 6.64
N VAL A 245 16.88 -5.59 6.60
CA VAL A 245 18.22 -5.06 6.26
C VAL A 245 18.22 -4.48 4.85
N PHE A 246 17.64 -5.20 3.88
CA PHE A 246 17.52 -4.73 2.50
C PHE A 246 16.71 -3.43 2.42
N LEU A 247 15.51 -3.38 3.03
CA LEU A 247 14.66 -2.18 3.04
C LEU A 247 15.32 -0.99 3.75
N GLY A 248 16.08 -1.23 4.81
CA GLY A 248 16.86 -0.19 5.51
C GLY A 248 18.04 0.31 4.67
N TRP A 249 18.76 -0.59 4.00
CA TRP A 249 19.86 -0.23 3.11
C TRP A 249 19.38 0.61 1.94
N GLU A 250 18.31 0.19 1.26
CA GLU A 250 17.72 0.94 0.14
C GLU A 250 17.37 2.36 0.57
N ARG A 251 16.68 2.52 1.72
CA ARG A 251 16.29 3.85 2.22
C ARG A 251 17.49 4.72 2.66
N ILE A 252 18.60 4.14 3.12
CA ILE A 252 19.83 4.87 3.45
C ILE A 252 20.62 5.25 2.20
N GLY A 253 20.71 4.35 1.21
CA GLY A 253 21.38 4.60 -0.07
C GLY A 253 20.80 5.81 -0.77
N LEU A 254 19.48 5.94 -0.74
CA LEU A 254 18.73 7.08 -1.30
C LEU A 254 18.99 8.40 -0.56
N ALA A 255 19.08 8.38 0.77
CA ALA A 255 19.42 9.56 1.54
C ALA A 255 20.84 10.09 1.23
N ARG A 256 21.76 9.22 0.77
CA ARG A 256 23.13 9.59 0.40
C ARG A 256 23.28 10.03 -1.05
N THR A 257 22.51 9.49 -1.98
CA THR A 257 22.54 9.92 -3.39
C THR A 257 21.90 11.29 -3.57
N MET A 258 20.96 11.67 -2.69
CA MET A 258 20.39 13.03 -2.66
C MET A 258 21.40 14.13 -2.32
N ASP A 259 22.51 13.82 -1.64
CA ASP A 259 23.47 14.82 -1.15
C ASP A 259 24.68 15.04 -2.08
N ALA A 260 24.92 14.15 -3.07
CA ALA A 260 26.20 14.11 -3.76
C ALA A 260 26.16 14.57 -5.22
N GLU A 261 25.43 13.92 -6.12
CA GLU A 261 25.63 14.14 -7.56
C GLU A 261 24.31 13.90 -8.30
N GLY A 262 23.75 14.96 -8.89
CA GLY A 262 22.43 15.00 -9.53
C GLY A 262 22.30 14.21 -10.84
N ASN A 263 22.68 12.94 -10.84
CA ASN A 263 22.12 11.87 -11.67
C ASN A 263 22.82 10.53 -11.36
N GLU A 264 22.06 9.53 -10.92
CA GLU A 264 22.19 8.14 -11.37
C GLU A 264 20.93 7.35 -10.99
N GLN A 265 20.35 6.66 -11.98
CA GLN A 265 19.14 5.84 -11.86
C GLN A 265 19.43 4.57 -11.06
N GLN A 266 18.85 4.45 -9.87
CA GLN A 266 18.64 3.16 -9.21
C GLN A 266 17.29 3.15 -8.49
N GLN A 267 16.42 2.27 -9.00
CA GLN A 267 14.99 2.10 -8.71
C GLN A 267 14.58 2.38 -7.26
N ASP A 268 13.67 3.34 -7.11
CA ASP A 268 13.39 4.07 -5.87
C ASP A 268 12.21 3.56 -5.05
N ASN A 269 12.34 3.63 -3.71
CA ASN A 269 11.26 3.54 -2.72
C ASN A 269 11.36 4.71 -1.73
N ASN A 270 11.25 5.95 -2.22
CA ASN A 270 11.29 7.16 -1.39
C ASN A 270 9.97 7.94 -1.43
N PHE A 271 9.00 7.53 -0.61
CA PHE A 271 7.77 8.28 -0.37
C PHE A 271 7.91 9.26 0.82
N THR A 272 8.95 9.16 1.65
CA THR A 272 8.84 9.51 3.07
C THR A 272 9.41 10.87 3.50
N VAL A 273 10.31 11.51 2.73
CA VAL A 273 10.95 12.78 3.17
C VAL A 273 10.63 13.97 2.25
N ASN A 274 10.62 13.80 0.93
CA ASN A 274 10.26 14.88 -0.01
C ASN A 274 8.74 14.99 -0.25
N GLY A 275 7.97 13.94 0.08
CA GLY A 275 6.51 13.94 -0.03
C GLY A 275 5.86 15.08 0.76
N ALA A 276 6.34 15.34 2.00
CA ALA A 276 5.76 16.35 2.89
C ALA A 276 5.88 17.79 2.35
N GLN A 277 7.07 18.17 1.86
CA GLN A 277 7.34 19.52 1.33
C GLN A 277 6.69 19.76 -0.04
N SER A 278 6.36 18.69 -0.76
CA SER A 278 5.74 18.76 -2.08
C SER A 278 4.21 18.73 -2.04
N VAL A 279 3.62 18.33 -0.90
CA VAL A 279 2.16 18.29 -0.68
C VAL A 279 1.65 19.31 0.35
N SER A 280 2.53 20.17 0.88
CA SER A 280 2.19 21.27 1.79
C SER A 280 3.14 22.46 1.61
N ASP A 281 2.57 23.67 1.49
CA ASP A 281 3.30 24.94 1.46
C ASP A 281 3.68 25.40 2.90
N VAL A 282 3.21 24.69 3.93
CA VAL A 282 3.56 24.91 5.34
C VAL A 282 4.67 23.94 5.74
N ASP A 283 5.72 24.45 6.41
CA ASP A 283 6.77 23.66 7.06
C ASP A 283 6.15 22.79 8.16
N ILE A 284 5.74 21.57 7.79
CA ILE A 284 5.28 20.60 8.77
C ILE A 284 6.50 20.07 9.51
N ASN A 285 6.53 20.35 10.81
CA ASN A 285 7.57 19.84 11.66
C ASN A 285 7.50 18.30 11.70
N VAL A 286 8.65 17.63 11.57
CA VAL A 286 8.75 16.16 11.51
C VAL A 286 8.02 15.43 12.65
N PRO A 287 8.06 15.88 13.93
CA PRO A 287 7.27 15.29 15.00
C PRO A 287 5.75 15.37 14.77
N ASP A 288 5.26 16.44 14.15
CA ASP A 288 3.82 16.62 13.92
C ASP A 288 3.36 15.73 12.76
N LEU A 289 4.16 15.60 11.70
CA LEU A 289 3.93 14.59 10.66
C LEU A 289 3.92 13.18 11.24
N MET A 290 4.90 12.84 12.08
CA MET A 290 4.97 11.53 12.73
C MET A 290 3.76 11.22 13.62
N ARG A 291 3.25 12.21 14.35
CA ARG A 291 1.99 12.07 15.12
C ARG A 291 0.81 11.86 14.19
N LEU A 292 0.73 12.62 13.11
CA LEU A 292 -0.34 12.48 12.11
C LEU A 292 -0.33 11.09 11.46
N CYS A 293 0.84 10.56 11.10
CA CYS A 293 0.94 9.18 10.61
C CYS A 293 0.42 8.15 11.63
N LEU A 294 0.69 8.33 12.92
CA LEU A 294 0.15 7.45 13.97
C LEU A 294 -1.36 7.55 14.08
N GLU A 295 -1.90 8.78 14.10
CA GLU A 295 -3.34 9.04 14.18
C GLU A 295 -4.09 8.45 12.98
N GLU A 296 -3.60 8.68 11.76
CA GLU A 296 -4.23 8.18 10.55
C GLU A 296 -4.10 6.66 10.40
N ASN A 297 -2.96 6.08 10.80
CA ASN A 297 -2.81 4.64 10.90
C ASN A 297 -3.85 4.04 11.86
N ASP A 298 -3.97 4.58 13.07
CA ASP A 298 -4.92 4.07 14.07
C ASP A 298 -6.38 4.29 13.61
N ARG A 299 -6.69 5.43 12.97
CA ARG A 299 -8.00 5.74 12.39
C ARG A 299 -8.40 4.73 11.32
N ARG A 300 -7.53 4.44 10.36
CA ARG A 300 -7.82 3.51 9.25
C ARG A 300 -8.02 2.07 9.73
N PHE A 301 -7.29 1.63 10.75
CA PHE A 301 -7.47 0.30 11.33
C PHE A 301 -8.61 0.18 12.35
N SER A 302 -9.23 1.30 12.75
CA SER A 302 -10.20 1.31 13.85
C SER A 302 -11.49 0.55 13.56
N GLY A 303 -11.89 0.47 12.28
CA GLY A 303 -13.11 -0.22 11.87
C GLY A 303 -12.98 -1.73 11.70
N TYR A 304 -11.77 -2.28 11.78
CA TYR A 304 -11.53 -3.73 11.67
C TYR A 304 -11.48 -4.41 13.03
N ASP A 305 -11.94 -5.67 13.06
CA ASP A 305 -11.91 -6.55 14.23
C ASP A 305 -10.57 -6.46 15.00
N THR A 306 -10.65 -6.13 16.29
CA THR A 306 -9.47 -5.92 17.12
C THR A 306 -8.67 -7.21 17.37
N ARG A 307 -9.28 -8.37 17.11
CA ARG A 307 -8.61 -9.68 17.22
C ARG A 307 -7.68 -9.98 16.03
N LEU A 308 -7.81 -9.26 14.91
CA LEU A 308 -6.87 -9.35 13.79
C LEU A 308 -5.59 -8.56 14.08
N LEU A 309 -4.46 -9.06 13.58
CA LEU A 309 -3.16 -8.43 13.76
C LEU A 309 -3.01 -7.18 12.87
N ARG A 310 -2.30 -6.17 13.37
CA ARG A 310 -1.97 -4.94 12.64
C ARG A 310 -0.44 -4.85 12.42
N PRO A 311 0.04 -4.15 11.38
CA PRO A 311 1.46 -3.83 11.26
C PRO A 311 1.91 -2.92 12.40
N GLU A 312 2.82 -3.40 13.25
CA GLU A 312 3.26 -2.65 14.44
C GLU A 312 4.68 -2.07 14.36
N THR A 313 5.48 -2.47 13.36
CA THR A 313 6.90 -2.06 13.29
C THR A 313 7.04 -0.54 13.21
N MET A 314 6.42 0.10 12.21
CA MET A 314 6.50 1.56 12.05
C MET A 314 5.85 2.32 13.22
N PRO A 315 4.62 1.98 13.68
CA PRO A 315 4.06 2.61 14.86
C PRO A 315 4.96 2.54 16.09
N LYS A 316 5.63 1.40 16.34
CA LYS A 316 6.57 1.25 17.47
C LYS A 316 7.83 2.11 17.29
N LEU A 317 8.44 2.09 16.10
CA LEU A 317 9.64 2.88 15.80
C LEU A 317 9.36 4.38 15.91
N VAL A 318 8.24 4.84 15.38
CA VAL A 318 7.85 6.26 15.43
C VAL A 318 7.51 6.70 16.85
N ARG A 319 6.70 5.92 17.60
CA ARG A 319 6.44 6.20 19.02
C ARG A 319 7.73 6.23 19.84
N PHE A 320 8.72 5.39 19.51
CA PHE A 320 10.03 5.42 20.15
C PHE A 320 10.81 6.70 19.79
N ALA A 321 10.91 7.04 18.50
CA ALA A 321 11.59 8.25 18.02
C ALA A 321 10.99 9.53 18.64
N LEU A 322 9.66 9.63 18.69
CA LEU A 322 8.94 10.77 19.29
C LEU A 322 9.27 11.02 20.77
N ARG A 323 9.73 10.00 21.52
CA ARG A 323 10.18 10.19 22.92
C ARG A 323 11.45 11.03 23.03
N PHE A 324 12.26 11.08 21.97
CA PHE A 324 13.52 11.81 21.93
C PHE A 324 13.42 13.13 21.15
N MET A 325 12.37 13.29 20.33
CA MET A 325 12.13 14.53 19.58
C MET A 325 11.43 15.56 20.47
N ARG A 326 12.13 16.66 20.80
CA ARG A 326 11.52 17.81 21.49
C ARG A 326 10.52 18.47 20.55
N SER A 327 9.25 18.52 20.94
CA SER A 327 8.26 19.37 20.26
C SER A 327 8.65 20.83 20.52
N LYS A 328 9.02 21.58 19.46
CA LYS A 328 9.04 23.04 19.57
C LYS A 328 7.57 23.50 19.66
N PRO A 329 7.23 24.44 20.55
CA PRO A 329 5.88 24.99 20.57
C PRO A 329 5.59 25.63 19.21
N SER A 330 4.46 25.28 18.59
CA SER A 330 3.95 25.96 17.41
C SER A 330 3.76 27.43 17.75
N ALA A 331 4.42 28.32 17.00
CA ALA A 331 4.13 29.75 17.09
C ALA A 331 2.66 29.96 16.70
N GLN A 332 1.83 30.36 17.67
CA GLN A 332 0.48 30.83 17.41
C GLN A 332 0.60 32.09 16.55
N THR A 333 0.22 31.98 15.28
CA THR A 333 -0.06 33.16 14.45
C THR A 333 -1.31 33.83 15.02
N SER A 334 -1.14 35.11 15.38
CA SER A 334 -2.15 35.99 15.98
C SER A 334 -3.23 36.41 14.98
#